data_AF-A0A4R2L5R8-F1
#
_entry.id   AF-A0A4R2L5R8-F1
#
_cell.length_a   1.000
_cell.length_b   1.000
_cell.length_c   1.000
_cell.angle_alpha   90.00
_cell.angle_beta   90.00
_cell.angle_gamma   90.00
#
_symmetry.space_group_name_H-M   'P 1'
#
loop_
_entity.id
_entity.type
_entity.pdbx_description
1 polymer ?
#
loop_
_entity_poly.entity_id
_entity_poly.type
_entity_poly.pdbx_seq_one_letter_code
_entity_poly.pdbx_strand_id
1 'polypeptide(L)'
;MSISFIKISKGATYSRKTLAELWGYISYHAIARGVVTPRGSNKIVLFVTEEKQSSAEQYADRLSGSILEWEGPTDHFAEDRMLNAEINGEEIHLFHRERHHSDFTYCGRLKVSHHVLRTDGPSQFKFQLIY
;
A
#
# COMPACT_ATOMS: atom_id res chain seq x y z
N MET A 1 -11.22 10.76 -10.21
CA MET A 1 -9.91 11.32 -10.59
C MET A 1 -8.99 10.15 -10.82
N SER A 2 -8.32 10.08 -11.97
CA SER A 2 -7.32 9.05 -12.24
C SER A 2 -5.96 9.54 -11.73
N ILE A 3 -5.31 8.78 -10.86
CA ILE A 3 -3.95 9.12 -10.42
C ILE A 3 -2.95 8.60 -11.46
N SER A 4 -1.84 9.33 -11.65
CA SER A 4 -0.79 8.96 -12.61
C SER A 4 0.49 8.55 -11.90
N PHE A 5 1.09 7.46 -12.37
CA PHE A 5 2.39 6.96 -11.91
C PHE A 5 3.53 7.29 -12.89
N ILE A 6 3.27 8.08 -13.94
CA ILE A 6 4.25 8.43 -14.97
C ILE A 6 5.47 9.14 -14.37
N LYS A 7 5.27 9.93 -13.32
CA LYS A 7 6.33 10.67 -12.60
C LYS A 7 6.89 9.91 -11.39
N ILE A 8 6.48 8.65 -11.20
CA ILE A 8 6.84 7.83 -10.05
C ILE A 8 7.79 6.74 -10.52
N SER A 9 9.04 6.81 -10.05
CA SER A 9 10.10 5.89 -10.42
C SER A 9 10.32 4.86 -9.32
N LYS A 10 10.50 3.59 -9.70
CA LYS A 10 10.84 2.52 -8.75
C LYS A 10 12.17 2.83 -8.06
N GLY A 11 12.21 2.67 -6.73
CA GLY A 11 13.36 3.00 -5.89
C GLY A 11 13.48 4.48 -5.52
N ALA A 12 12.68 5.37 -6.10
CA ALA A 12 12.66 6.77 -5.70
C ALA A 12 11.78 6.97 -4.45
N THR A 13 12.14 7.97 -3.66
CA THR A 13 11.44 8.35 -2.43
C THR A 13 10.48 9.50 -2.67
N TYR A 14 9.31 9.43 -2.04
CA TYR A 14 8.25 10.41 -2.16
C TYR A 14 7.59 10.65 -0.81
N SER A 15 7.44 11.92 -0.44
CA SER A 15 6.61 12.30 0.70
C SER A 15 5.13 12.22 0.33
N ARG A 16 4.24 12.07 1.33
CA ARG A 16 2.79 12.14 1.08
C ARG A 16 2.36 13.48 0.49
N LYS A 17 3.05 14.58 0.83
CA LYS A 17 2.77 15.90 0.24
C LYS A 17 3.10 15.90 -1.24
N THR A 18 4.28 15.40 -1.60
CA THR A 18 4.72 15.29 -3.00
C THR A 18 3.79 14.40 -3.81
N LEU A 19 3.36 13.25 -3.27
CA LEU A 19 2.40 12.37 -3.94
C LEU A 19 1.03 13.04 -4.12
N ALA A 20 0.56 13.79 -3.11
CA ALA A 20 -0.68 14.54 -3.21
C ALA A 20 -0.61 15.56 -4.36
N GLU A 21 0.48 16.32 -4.47
CA GLU A 21 0.71 17.28 -5.55
C GLU A 21 0.81 16.59 -6.92
N LEU A 22 1.56 15.50 -7.02
CA LEU A 22 1.72 14.73 -8.27
C LEU A 22 0.40 14.14 -8.77
N TRP A 23 -0.48 13.75 -7.86
CA TRP A 23 -1.79 13.18 -8.17
C TRP A 23 -2.92 14.21 -8.23
N GLY A 24 -2.62 15.50 -7.98
CA GLY A 24 -3.60 16.58 -8.02
C GLY A 24 -4.60 16.58 -6.86
N TYR A 25 -4.25 15.98 -5.71
CA TYR A 25 -5.06 16.06 -4.50
C TYR A 25 -4.92 17.45 -3.86
N ILE A 26 -6.05 18.01 -3.42
CA ILE A 26 -6.10 19.30 -2.69
C ILE A 26 -5.32 19.21 -1.35
N SER A 27 -5.30 18.02 -0.73
CA SER A 27 -4.55 17.79 0.50
C SER A 27 -4.12 16.33 0.64
N TYR A 28 -3.01 16.11 1.36
CA TYR A 28 -2.51 14.77 1.70
C TYR A 28 -3.47 13.97 2.60
N HIS A 29 -4.50 14.61 3.19
CA HIS A 29 -5.53 13.91 3.95
C HIS A 29 -6.22 12.81 3.14
N ALA A 30 -6.34 12.97 1.82
CA ALA A 30 -6.89 11.95 0.93
C ALA A 30 -6.03 10.67 0.86
N ILE A 31 -4.73 10.78 1.17
CA ILE A 31 -3.76 9.67 1.16
C ILE A 31 -3.17 9.41 2.54
N ALA A 32 -3.89 9.82 3.60
CA ALA A 32 -3.42 9.66 4.97
C ALA A 32 -3.56 8.22 5.50
N ARG A 33 -4.41 7.39 4.88
CA ARG A 33 -4.65 5.99 5.26
C ARG A 33 -3.52 5.08 4.76
N GLY A 34 -3.42 3.88 5.36
CA GLY A 34 -2.46 2.85 4.93
C GLY A 34 -2.81 2.25 3.56
N VAL A 35 -4.09 2.28 3.18
CA VAL A 35 -4.55 1.90 1.86
C VAL A 35 -5.37 3.03 1.25
N VAL A 36 -5.11 3.34 -0.02
CA VAL A 36 -5.83 4.35 -0.80
C VAL A 36 -6.31 3.73 -2.09
N THR A 37 -7.61 3.87 -2.35
CA THR A 37 -8.24 3.40 -3.58
C THR A 37 -8.94 4.58 -4.28
N PRO A 38 -8.24 5.34 -5.15
CA PRO A 38 -8.79 6.51 -5.80
C PRO A 38 -10.03 6.17 -6.61
N ARG A 39 -11.09 6.97 -6.46
CA ARG A 39 -12.37 6.72 -7.13
C ARG A 39 -12.24 6.96 -8.64
N GLY A 40 -12.63 5.95 -9.42
CA GLY A 40 -12.53 5.95 -10.88
C GLY A 40 -11.13 5.64 -11.41
N SER A 41 -10.26 5.06 -10.56
CA SER A 41 -8.96 4.52 -10.95
C SER A 41 -8.95 3.04 -10.59
N ASN A 42 -8.36 2.21 -11.47
CA ASN A 42 -8.05 0.80 -11.22
C ASN A 42 -6.73 0.66 -10.43
N LYS A 43 -6.45 1.59 -9.53
CA LYS A 43 -5.16 1.69 -8.83
C LYS A 43 -5.41 1.56 -7.35
N ILE A 44 -4.67 0.67 -6.70
CA ILE A 44 -4.68 0.50 -5.25
C ILE A 44 -3.30 0.90 -4.76
N VAL A 45 -3.22 1.84 -3.82
CA VAL A 45 -1.95 2.31 -3.28
C VAL A 45 -1.83 1.87 -1.83
N LEU A 46 -0.76 1.13 -1.54
CA LEU A 46 -0.41 0.67 -0.21
C LEU A 46 0.73 1.51 0.35
N PHE A 47 0.50 2.12 1.51
CA PHE A 47 1.47 2.85 2.31
C PHE A 47 1.81 2.03 3.55
N VAL A 48 2.99 1.41 3.54
CA VAL A 48 3.47 0.51 4.59
C VAL A 48 4.61 1.16 5.36
N THR A 49 4.61 1.01 6.68
CA THR A 49 5.66 1.52 7.59
C THR A 49 6.17 0.36 8.45
N GLU A 50 7.46 0.01 8.35
CA GLU A 50 8.04 -1.17 9.01
C GLU A 50 8.28 -0.97 10.53
N GLU A 51 8.82 0.18 10.96
CA GLU A 51 9.09 0.42 12.38
C GLU A 51 7.82 0.80 13.17
N LYS A 52 7.35 -0.14 13.98
CA LYS A 52 6.80 0.15 15.32
C LYS A 52 7.89 -0.21 16.34
N GLN A 53 8.05 0.66 17.33
CA GLN A 53 9.06 0.61 18.40
C GLN A 53 9.36 -0.81 18.93
N SER A 54 10.62 -1.00 19.33
CA SER A 54 11.33 -2.23 19.77
C SER A 54 10.73 -3.03 20.95
N SER A 55 9.43 -2.89 21.26
CA SER A 55 8.77 -3.57 22.38
C SER A 55 7.39 -4.15 22.03
N ALA A 56 6.98 -4.16 20.76
CA ALA A 56 5.77 -4.84 20.31
C ALA A 56 6.14 -6.13 19.53
N GLU A 57 5.33 -7.18 19.68
CA GLU A 57 5.51 -8.48 19.03
C GLU A 57 5.81 -8.35 17.52
N GLN A 58 6.81 -9.10 17.05
CA GLN A 58 7.54 -8.92 15.79
C GLN A 58 6.79 -9.22 14.48
N TYR A 59 5.47 -9.05 14.40
CA TYR A 59 4.77 -9.21 13.12
C TYR A 59 3.74 -8.11 12.87
N ALA A 60 3.76 -7.58 11.63
CA ALA A 60 2.59 -7.58 10.75
C ALA A 60 2.98 -7.15 9.32
N ASP A 61 3.78 -6.09 9.19
CA ASP A 61 4.07 -5.46 7.91
C ASP A 61 5.57 -5.52 7.57
N ARG A 62 5.99 -6.48 6.76
CA ARG A 62 7.41 -6.69 6.40
C ARG A 62 7.59 -6.93 4.92
N LEU A 63 8.49 -6.18 4.29
CA LEU A 63 8.94 -6.42 2.93
C LEU A 63 10.23 -7.26 2.96
N SER A 64 10.12 -8.56 2.70
CA SER A 64 11.26 -9.47 2.60
C SER A 64 11.56 -9.82 1.13
N GLY A 65 12.57 -9.15 0.57
CA GLY A 65 12.99 -9.34 -0.82
C GLY A 65 11.91 -8.93 -1.83
N SER A 66 11.11 -9.90 -2.27
CA SER A 66 10.01 -9.68 -3.23
C SER A 66 8.63 -10.01 -2.64
N ILE A 67 8.55 -10.35 -1.35
CA ILE A 67 7.30 -10.68 -0.67
C ILE A 67 7.03 -9.63 0.38
N LEU A 68 5.86 -9.00 0.31
CA LEU A 68 5.33 -8.12 1.34
C LEU A 68 4.29 -8.91 2.14
N GLU A 69 4.55 -9.06 3.42
CA GLU A 69 3.53 -9.43 4.39
C GLU A 69 2.91 -8.14 4.90
N TRP A 70 1.57 -8.05 4.86
CA TRP A 70 0.84 -6.85 5.25
C TRP A 70 -0.46 -7.23 5.94
N GLU A 71 -0.80 -6.50 6.98
CA GLU A 71 -2.05 -6.65 7.71
C GLU A 71 -3.04 -5.53 7.33
N GLY A 72 -4.24 -5.95 6.94
CA GLY A 72 -5.29 -5.05 6.48
C GLY A 72 -5.85 -4.16 7.58
N PRO A 73 -6.54 -3.06 7.22
CA PRO A 73 -7.29 -2.27 8.19
C PRO A 73 -8.45 -3.10 8.76
N THR A 74 -8.75 -2.91 10.05
CA THR A 74 -9.88 -3.55 10.76
C THR A 74 -11.25 -3.22 10.15
N ASP A 75 -11.33 -2.17 9.34
CA ASP A 75 -12.56 -1.79 8.65
C ASP A 75 -12.84 -2.63 7.39
N HIS A 76 -11.94 -3.56 7.02
CA HIS A 76 -12.00 -4.42 5.83
C HIS A 76 -12.24 -3.70 4.48
N PHE A 77 -12.09 -2.36 4.46
CA PHE A 77 -12.57 -1.48 3.38
C PHE A 77 -12.00 -1.78 1.99
N ALA A 78 -10.75 -2.26 1.93
CA ALA A 78 -10.05 -2.49 0.67
C ALA A 78 -9.84 -3.97 0.34
N GLU A 79 -10.32 -4.88 1.20
CA GLU A 79 -10.05 -6.31 1.07
C GLU A 79 -10.70 -6.87 -0.20
N ASP A 80 -11.99 -6.58 -0.40
CA ASP A 80 -12.71 -7.02 -1.60
C ASP A 80 -12.03 -6.52 -2.89
N ARG A 81 -11.61 -5.25 -2.93
CA ARG A 81 -10.90 -4.69 -4.09
C ARG A 81 -9.53 -5.33 -4.31
N MET A 82 -8.78 -5.62 -3.25
CA MET A 82 -7.47 -6.29 -3.36
C MET A 82 -7.63 -7.73 -3.85
N LEU A 83 -8.61 -8.47 -3.33
CA LEU A 83 -8.90 -9.84 -3.75
C LEU A 83 -9.35 -9.90 -5.21
N ASN A 84 -10.26 -8.99 -5.58
CA ASN A 84 -10.77 -8.89 -6.94
C ASN A 84 -9.85 -8.07 -7.86
N ALA A 85 -8.66 -7.64 -7.41
CA ALA A 85 -7.78 -6.78 -8.18
C ALA A 85 -7.40 -7.41 -9.52
N GLU A 86 -7.07 -8.71 -9.51
CA GLU A 86 -6.73 -9.42 -10.75
C GLU A 86 -7.92 -9.50 -11.72
N ILE A 87 -9.13 -9.74 -11.19
CA ILE A 87 -10.36 -9.87 -11.97
C ILE A 87 -10.78 -8.51 -12.55
N ASN A 88 -10.66 -7.45 -11.76
CA ASN A 88 -11.04 -6.09 -12.10
C ASN A 88 -9.95 -5.33 -12.89
N GLY A 89 -8.78 -5.95 -13.10
CA GLY A 89 -7.63 -5.30 -13.73
C GLY A 89 -7.07 -4.15 -12.89
N GLU A 90 -7.17 -4.23 -11.58
CA GLU A 90 -6.58 -3.26 -10.65
C GLU A 90 -5.10 -3.54 -10.41
N GLU A 91 -4.32 -2.47 -10.34
CA GLU A 91 -2.88 -2.53 -10.07
C GLU A 91 -2.60 -2.05 -8.66
N ILE A 92 -1.96 -2.90 -7.86
CA ILE A 92 -1.56 -2.60 -6.49
C ILE A 92 -0.15 -2.02 -6.52
N HIS A 93 0.07 -0.87 -5.90
CA HIS A 93 1.32 -0.13 -5.88
C HIS A 93 1.83 0.02 -4.45
N LEU A 94 3.10 -0.34 -4.21
CA LEU A 94 3.71 -0.31 -2.88
C LEU A 94 4.58 0.92 -2.65
N PHE A 95 4.26 1.65 -1.59
CA PHE A 95 5.09 2.67 -0.96
C PHE A 95 5.52 2.19 0.41
N HIS A 96 6.80 1.85 0.53
CA HIS A 96 7.39 1.32 1.75
C HIS A 96 8.31 2.34 2.40
N ARG A 97 8.31 2.41 3.73
CA ARG A 97 9.33 3.14 4.49
C ARG A 97 9.70 2.35 5.75
N GLU A 98 10.95 2.44 6.13
CA GLU A 98 11.44 1.77 7.34
C GLU A 98 11.02 2.57 8.59
N ARG A 99 11.19 3.90 8.59
CA ARG A 99 10.95 4.75 9.79
C ARG A 99 9.74 5.66 9.69
N HIS A 100 9.00 5.79 10.78
CA HIS A 100 8.04 6.89 10.93
C HIS A 100 8.79 8.24 10.78
N HIS A 101 8.28 9.14 9.94
CA HIS A 101 8.92 10.41 9.48
C HIS A 101 9.94 10.34 8.34
N SER A 102 10.19 9.17 7.76
CA SER A 102 10.90 9.08 6.48
C SER A 102 9.94 9.15 5.28
N ASP A 103 10.49 9.54 4.13
CA ASP A 103 9.78 9.49 2.85
C ASP A 103 9.50 8.04 2.44
N PHE A 104 8.45 7.83 1.65
CA PHE A 104 8.11 6.51 1.17
C PHE A 104 8.86 6.17 -0.11
N THR A 105 9.55 5.05 -0.12
CA THR A 105 10.17 4.48 -1.32
C THR A 105 9.12 3.73 -2.13
N TYR A 106 8.99 4.07 -3.41
CA TYR A 106 8.14 3.30 -4.31
C TYR A 106 8.84 2.00 -4.71
N CYS A 107 8.35 0.86 -4.22
CA CYS A 107 8.96 -0.45 -4.49
C CYS A 107 8.51 -1.03 -5.83
N GLY A 108 7.36 -0.62 -6.34
CA GLY A 108 6.80 -1.15 -7.59
C GLY A 108 5.37 -1.64 -7.43
N ARG A 109 4.97 -2.52 -8.34
CA ARG A 109 3.65 -3.15 -8.33
C ARG A 109 3.66 -4.41 -7.50
N LEU A 110 2.50 -4.73 -6.95
CA LEU A 110 2.24 -5.89 -6.14
C LEU A 110 1.12 -6.72 -6.76
N LYS A 111 1.19 -8.02 -6.54
CA LYS A 111 0.14 -8.98 -6.83
C LYS A 111 -0.19 -9.74 -5.56
N VAL A 112 -1.48 -9.95 -5.28
CA VAL A 112 -1.89 -10.81 -4.16
C VAL A 112 -1.41 -12.23 -4.46
N SER A 113 -0.53 -12.76 -3.61
CA SER A 113 -0.06 -14.16 -3.70
C SER A 113 -0.80 -15.05 -2.71
N HIS A 114 -1.14 -14.52 -1.53
CA HIS A 114 -1.89 -15.23 -0.51
C HIS A 114 -2.71 -14.26 0.34
N HIS A 115 -3.82 -14.72 0.89
CA HIS A 115 -4.64 -13.94 1.81
C HIS A 115 -5.31 -14.86 2.83
N VAL A 116 -5.44 -14.37 4.06
CA VAL A 116 -6.16 -15.02 5.16
C VAL A 116 -7.18 -14.02 5.67
N LEU A 117 -8.44 -14.22 5.27
CA LEU A 117 -9.55 -13.41 5.76
C LEU A 117 -9.86 -13.77 7.20
N ARG A 118 -10.00 -12.76 8.05
CA ARG A 118 -10.40 -12.92 9.46
C ARG A 118 -11.64 -12.08 9.70
N THR A 119 -12.59 -12.64 10.46
CA THR A 119 -13.83 -11.94 10.86
C THR A 119 -13.69 -11.24 12.21
N ASP A 120 -12.83 -11.77 13.08
CA ASP A 120 -12.61 -11.28 14.45
C ASP A 120 -11.36 -10.39 14.58
N GLY A 121 -10.81 -9.93 13.45
CA GLY A 121 -9.58 -9.14 13.43
C GLY A 121 -9.16 -8.77 12.02
N PRO A 122 -8.03 -8.06 11.86
CA PRO A 122 -7.56 -7.66 10.55
C PRO A 122 -7.16 -8.89 9.71
N SER A 123 -7.53 -8.86 8.44
CA SER A 123 -7.12 -9.90 7.49
C SER A 123 -5.65 -9.75 7.13
N GLN A 124 -4.98 -10.87 6.89
CA GLN A 124 -3.57 -10.88 6.52
C GLN A 124 -3.43 -11.10 5.03
N PHE A 125 -2.57 -10.33 4.38
CA PHE A 125 -2.27 -10.44 2.97
C PHE A 125 -0.78 -10.66 2.77
N LYS A 126 -0.46 -11.56 1.84
CA LYS A 126 0.88 -11.64 1.27
C LYS A 126 0.79 -11.16 -0.17
N PHE A 127 1.61 -10.18 -0.47
CA PHE A 127 1.78 -9.67 -1.81
C PHE A 127 3.14 -10.06 -2.34
N GLN A 128 3.21 -10.29 -3.65
CA GLN A 128 4.44 -10.50 -4.37
C GLN A 128 4.72 -9.28 -5.24
N LEU A 129 5.94 -8.76 -5.15
CA LEU A 129 6.42 -7.67 -5.98
C LEU A 129 6.58 -8.16 -7.43
N ILE A 130 5.87 -7.51 -8.34
CA ILE A 130 5.94 -7.75 -9.77
C ILE A 130 6.64 -6.57 -10.44
N TYR A 131 7.45 -6.88 -11.47
CA TYR A 131 8.40 -5.95 -12.10
C TYR A 131 7.74 -4.72 -12.73
#